data_AF-C1DY10-F1
#
_entry.id   AF-C1DY10-F1
#
_cell.length_a   1.000
_cell.length_b   1.000
_cell.length_c   1.000
_cell.angle_alpha   90.00
_cell.angle_beta   90.00
_cell.angle_gamma   90.00
#
_symmetry.space_group_name_H-M   'P 1'
#
loop_
_entity.id
_entity.type
_entity.pdbx_description
1 polymer ?
#
loop_
_entity_poly.entity_id
_entity_poly.type
_entity_poly.pdbx_seq_one_letter_code
_entity_poly.pdbx_strand_id
1 'polypeptide(L)'
;MFAYKCSECCGDPPGRPHPRASATRCAQVRSYRYTSPEDSVLEKLFLQRFWNFGVRFFPTWFAPNLMTTVGLVFALGAYGTLLWHSPDLDGSLPAWAAVACAAMLFVYQTMDGMDGKQARRTGAGSPLGEVTDHGADAIA
;
A
#
# COMPACT_ATOMS: atom_id res chain seq x y z
N MET A 1 -24.77 -11.54 -35.83
CA MET A 1 -24.35 -10.69 -34.69
C MET A 1 -23.08 -11.32 -34.11
N PHE A 2 -21.90 -10.83 -34.51
CA PHE A 2 -20.63 -11.40 -34.07
C PHE A 2 -20.31 -10.88 -32.67
N ALA A 3 -20.52 -11.71 -31.65
CA ALA A 3 -19.97 -11.46 -30.33
C ALA A 3 -18.45 -11.64 -30.41
N TYR A 4 -17.71 -10.53 -30.48
CA TYR A 4 -16.26 -10.56 -30.30
C TYR A 4 -15.97 -11.06 -28.88
N LYS A 5 -15.54 -12.32 -28.74
CA LYS A 5 -14.88 -12.81 -27.51
C LYS A 5 -13.59 -11.99 -27.35
N CYS A 6 -13.64 -10.92 -26.60
CA CYS A 6 -12.45 -10.18 -26.22
C CYS A 6 -11.78 -10.97 -25.08
N SER A 7 -10.91 -11.92 -25.45
CA SER A 7 -10.44 -12.97 -24.54
C SER A 7 -9.45 -12.50 -23.49
N GLU A 8 -8.78 -11.36 -23.64
CA GLU A 8 -7.56 -11.11 -22.84
C GLU A 8 -7.38 -9.70 -22.27
N CYS A 9 -8.00 -8.65 -22.82
CA CYS A 9 -7.77 -7.27 -22.37
C CYS A 9 -8.97 -6.37 -22.71
N CYS A 10 -10.10 -6.57 -22.01
CA CYS A 10 -11.28 -5.73 -22.17
C CYS A 10 -11.12 -4.41 -21.40
N GLY A 11 -11.38 -3.28 -22.06
CA GLY A 11 -11.77 -2.06 -21.35
C GLY A 11 -13.17 -2.20 -20.76
N ASP A 12 -13.56 -1.24 -19.93
CA ASP A 12 -14.93 -1.08 -19.44
C ASP A 12 -15.58 0.08 -20.20
N PRO A 13 -16.66 -0.12 -21.00
CA PRO A 13 -17.47 -1.33 -21.14
C PRO A 13 -16.82 -2.47 -21.97
N PRO A 14 -17.18 -3.73 -21.66
CA PRO A 14 -16.61 -4.93 -22.29
C PRO A 14 -16.82 -4.95 -23.80
N GLY A 15 -15.80 -5.38 -24.55
CA GLY A 15 -15.81 -5.45 -26.01
C GLY A 15 -14.98 -4.38 -26.72
N ARG A 16 -14.40 -3.42 -25.98
CA ARG A 16 -13.39 -2.49 -26.50
C ARG A 16 -11.99 -2.92 -26.06
N PRO A 17 -10.98 -2.82 -26.94
CA PRO A 17 -9.59 -3.01 -26.53
C PRO A 17 -9.22 -1.97 -25.49
N HIS A 18 -8.48 -2.39 -24.46
CA HIS A 18 -7.99 -1.47 -23.43
C HIS A 18 -7.13 -0.36 -24.08
N PRO A 19 -7.43 0.93 -23.87
CA PRO A 19 -6.86 2.03 -24.67
C PRO A 19 -5.33 2.20 -24.52
N ARG A 20 -4.72 1.63 -23.48
CA ARG A 20 -3.28 1.76 -23.20
C ARG A 20 -2.58 0.43 -22.85
N ALA A 21 -3.22 -0.72 -23.05
CA ALA A 21 -2.63 -2.02 -22.73
C ALA A 21 -2.82 -3.02 -23.87
N SER A 22 -1.73 -3.66 -24.28
CA SER A 22 -1.78 -4.79 -25.21
C SER A 22 -2.33 -6.04 -24.51
N ALA A 23 -2.85 -6.99 -25.29
CA ALA A 23 -3.27 -8.30 -24.77
C ALA A 23 -2.15 -8.99 -23.98
N THR A 24 -0.91 -8.92 -24.47
CA THR A 24 0.28 -9.44 -23.79
C THR A 24 0.49 -8.81 -22.42
N ARG A 25 0.38 -7.47 -22.31
CA ARG A 25 0.56 -6.77 -21.02
C ARG A 25 -0.54 -7.14 -20.03
N CYS A 26 -1.79 -7.24 -20.50
CA CYS A 26 -2.90 -7.72 -19.68
C CYS A 26 -2.68 -9.17 -19.19
N ALA A 27 -2.22 -10.07 -20.06
CA ALA A 27 -1.89 -11.44 -19.69
C ALA A 27 -0.76 -11.50 -18.65
N GLN A 28 0.30 -10.68 -18.83
CA GLN A 28 1.41 -10.57 -17.87
C GLN A 28 0.94 -10.12 -16.49
N VAL A 29 0.17 -9.02 -16.40
CA VAL A 29 -0.36 -8.52 -15.11
C VAL A 29 -1.24 -9.57 -14.43
N ARG A 30 -2.03 -10.34 -15.19
CA ARG A 30 -2.85 -11.43 -14.64
C ARG A 30 -2.04 -12.63 -14.17
N SER A 31 -0.94 -12.95 -14.86
CA SER A 31 -0.04 -14.04 -14.49
C SER A 31 0.88 -13.69 -13.31
N TYR A 32 0.99 -12.41 -12.99
CA TYR A 32 1.85 -11.93 -11.92
C TYR A 32 1.41 -12.52 -10.58
N ARG A 33 2.37 -13.14 -9.88
CA ARG A 33 2.19 -13.68 -8.55
C ARG A 33 3.31 -13.20 -7.67
N TYR A 34 2.95 -12.42 -6.67
CA TYR A 34 3.89 -11.98 -5.66
C TYR A 34 4.53 -13.16 -4.94
N THR A 35 5.85 -13.11 -4.80
CA THR A 35 6.62 -14.03 -3.98
C THR A 35 7.37 -13.19 -2.96
N SER A 36 6.92 -13.21 -1.71
CA SER A 36 7.61 -12.51 -0.63
C SER A 36 8.92 -13.22 -0.29
N PRO A 37 9.97 -12.48 0.11
CA PRO A 37 11.12 -13.06 0.79
C PRO A 37 10.70 -13.84 2.05
N GLU A 38 11.62 -14.62 2.61
CA GLU A 38 11.39 -15.24 3.90
C GLU A 38 11.32 -14.20 5.01
N ASP A 39 10.33 -14.32 5.89
CA ASP A 39 10.20 -13.47 7.07
C ASP A 39 11.49 -13.49 7.91
N SER A 40 11.91 -12.29 8.32
CA SER A 40 12.99 -12.07 9.27
C SER A 40 12.65 -12.64 10.65
N VAL A 41 13.68 -12.77 11.50
CA VAL A 41 13.51 -13.26 12.88
C VAL A 41 12.55 -12.37 13.67
N LEU A 42 12.67 -11.04 13.53
CA LEU A 42 11.82 -10.08 14.23
C LEU A 42 10.36 -10.19 13.79
N GLU A 43 10.12 -10.38 12.49
CA GLU A 43 8.77 -10.58 11.96
C GLU A 43 8.13 -11.85 12.50
N LYS A 44 8.86 -12.97 12.41
CA LYS A 44 8.40 -14.28 12.90
C LYS A 44 8.05 -14.25 14.38
N LEU A 45 8.85 -13.55 15.20
CA LEU A 45 8.67 -13.54 16.65
C LEU A 45 7.65 -12.50 17.14
N PHE A 46 7.59 -11.32 16.51
CA PHE A 46 6.85 -10.18 17.05
C PHE A 46 5.93 -9.51 16.02
N LEU A 47 6.47 -9.03 14.89
CA LEU A 47 5.72 -8.10 14.02
C LEU A 47 4.52 -8.78 13.37
N GLN A 48 4.63 -10.04 12.96
CA GLN A 48 3.49 -10.77 12.42
C GLN A 48 2.33 -10.83 13.43
N ARG A 49 2.62 -11.07 14.71
CA ARG A 49 1.59 -11.11 15.76
C ARG A 49 1.00 -9.74 16.01
N PHE A 50 1.83 -8.70 16.00
CA PHE A 50 1.41 -7.32 16.16
C PHE A 50 0.46 -6.87 15.04
N TRP A 51 0.84 -7.02 13.77
CA TRP A 51 0.00 -6.61 12.64
C TRP A 51 -1.27 -7.45 12.50
N ASN A 52 -1.19 -8.78 12.70
CA ASN A 52 -2.38 -9.65 12.68
C ASN A 52 -3.35 -9.37 13.83
N PHE A 53 -2.88 -8.78 14.93
CA PHE A 53 -3.74 -8.27 15.99
C PHE A 53 -4.34 -6.91 15.59
N GLY A 54 -3.50 -5.97 15.15
CA GLY A 54 -3.91 -4.62 14.75
C GLY A 54 -4.98 -4.61 13.65
N VAL A 55 -4.82 -5.44 12.63
CA VAL A 55 -5.74 -5.48 11.48
C VAL A 55 -7.17 -5.84 11.87
N ARG A 56 -7.37 -6.52 13.03
CA ARG A 56 -8.70 -6.92 13.51
C ARG A 56 -9.57 -5.74 13.92
N PHE A 57 -8.96 -4.61 14.27
CA PHE A 57 -9.68 -3.37 14.60
C PHE A 57 -10.23 -2.66 13.36
N PHE A 58 -9.76 -3.02 12.17
CA PHE A 58 -10.28 -2.48 10.92
C PHE A 58 -11.48 -3.31 10.43
N PRO A 59 -12.56 -2.65 9.99
CA PRO A 59 -13.70 -3.34 9.41
C PRO A 59 -13.34 -3.89 8.02
N THR A 60 -14.04 -4.93 7.58
CA THR A 60 -13.75 -5.61 6.30
C THR A 60 -14.06 -4.78 5.07
N TRP A 61 -14.88 -3.72 5.18
CA TRP A 61 -15.11 -2.76 4.09
C TRP A 61 -13.93 -1.81 3.90
N PHE A 62 -13.02 -1.69 4.88
CA PHE A 62 -11.86 -0.84 4.78
C PHE A 62 -10.82 -1.50 3.88
N ALA A 63 -10.73 -0.99 2.64
CA ALA A 63 -9.91 -1.57 1.60
C ALA A 63 -8.41 -1.53 1.93
N PRO A 64 -7.61 -2.53 1.52
CA PRO A 64 -6.17 -2.55 1.75
C PRO A 64 -5.46 -1.32 1.18
N ASN A 65 -5.69 -0.98 -0.09
CA ASN A 65 -5.05 0.18 -0.71
C ASN A 65 -5.43 1.51 -0.04
N LEU A 66 -6.62 1.57 0.59
CA LEU A 66 -7.02 2.74 1.38
C LEU A 66 -6.19 2.81 2.67
N MET A 67 -5.89 1.68 3.30
CA MET A 67 -4.99 1.60 4.46
C MET A 67 -3.61 2.16 4.13
N THR A 68 -3.00 1.70 3.05
CA THR A 68 -1.72 2.22 2.52
C THR A 68 -1.78 3.72 2.27
N THR A 69 -2.83 4.18 1.57
CA THR A 69 -2.99 5.60 1.21
C THR A 69 -3.15 6.48 2.44
N VAL A 70 -3.95 6.05 3.42
CA VAL A 70 -4.12 6.78 4.69
C VAL A 70 -2.80 6.82 5.45
N GLY A 71 -2.06 5.71 5.50
CA GLY A 71 -0.71 5.68 6.07
C GLY A 71 0.18 6.72 5.41
N LEU A 72 0.24 6.75 4.07
CA LEU A 72 1.08 7.68 3.32
C LEU A 72 0.76 9.14 3.65
N VAL A 73 -0.52 9.48 3.88
CA VAL A 73 -0.91 10.84 4.33
C VAL A 73 -0.26 11.20 5.67
N PHE A 74 -0.11 10.25 6.60
CA PHE A 74 0.62 10.49 7.85
C PHE A 74 2.12 10.69 7.61
N ALA A 75 2.74 9.89 6.74
CA ALA A 75 4.15 10.09 6.37
C ALA A 75 4.39 11.49 5.76
N LEU A 76 3.55 11.88 4.80
CA LEU A 76 3.60 13.23 4.21
C LEU A 76 3.35 14.33 5.24
N GLY A 77 2.46 14.10 6.21
CA GLY A 77 2.24 14.99 7.35
C GLY A 77 3.49 15.15 8.23
N ALA A 78 4.24 14.07 8.45
CA ALA A 78 5.52 14.11 9.15
C ALA A 78 6.55 14.95 8.38
N TYR A 79 6.66 14.77 7.06
CA TYR A 79 7.58 15.55 6.23
C TYR A 79 7.18 17.02 6.15
N GLY A 80 5.88 17.30 6.03
CA GLY A 80 5.35 18.66 6.12
C GLY A 80 5.67 19.32 7.46
N THR A 81 5.49 18.59 8.57
CA THR A 81 5.79 19.11 9.92
C THR A 81 7.28 19.37 10.09
N LEU A 82 8.13 18.44 9.64
CA LEU A 82 9.59 18.59 9.66
C LEU A 82 10.03 19.82 8.86
N LEU A 83 9.59 19.94 7.60
CA LEU A 83 9.97 21.03 6.71
C LEU A 83 9.38 22.38 7.14
N TRP A 84 8.22 22.38 7.81
CA TRP A 84 7.64 23.61 8.36
C TRP A 84 8.47 24.18 9.52
N HIS A 85 9.00 23.30 10.37
CA HIS A 85 9.74 23.72 11.57
C HIS A 85 11.26 23.80 11.36
N SER A 86 11.84 23.01 10.46
CA SER A 86 13.26 23.01 10.11
C SER A 86 13.39 22.85 8.58
N PRO A 87 13.14 23.93 7.80
CA PRO A 87 13.22 23.88 6.34
C PRO A 87 14.62 23.59 5.83
N ASP A 88 15.65 24.01 6.59
CA ASP A 88 17.06 23.77 6.28
C ASP A 88 17.54 22.38 6.75
N LEU A 89 16.69 21.60 7.43
CA LEU A 89 16.98 20.27 7.96
C LEU A 89 18.24 20.23 8.87
N ASP A 90 18.49 21.32 9.58
CA ASP A 90 19.65 21.54 10.47
C ASP A 90 19.50 20.89 11.85
N GLY A 91 18.37 20.23 12.10
CA GLY A 91 18.05 19.56 13.36
C GLY A 91 17.40 20.47 14.41
N SER A 92 17.10 21.74 14.09
CA SER A 92 16.38 22.67 14.95
C SER A 92 14.87 22.37 15.06
N LEU A 93 14.51 21.13 15.43
CA LEU A 93 13.11 20.71 15.54
C LEU A 93 12.63 20.80 17.00
N PRO A 94 11.52 21.50 17.30
CA PRO A 94 10.90 21.47 18.63
C PRO A 94 10.58 20.04 19.06
N ALA A 95 10.82 19.70 20.33
CA ALA A 95 10.66 18.33 20.83
C ALA A 95 9.26 17.73 20.57
N TRP A 96 8.20 18.54 20.69
CA TRP A 96 6.84 18.09 20.42
C TRP A 96 6.64 17.73 18.93
N ALA A 97 7.26 18.49 18.02
CA ALA A 97 7.19 18.23 16.58
C ALA A 97 7.97 16.97 16.22
N ALA A 98 9.11 16.73 16.86
CA ALA A 98 9.85 15.48 16.72
C ALA A 98 9.02 14.26 17.17
N VAL A 99 8.36 14.37 18.33
CA VAL A 99 7.46 13.31 18.82
C VAL A 99 6.26 13.11 17.89
N ALA A 100 5.68 14.19 17.36
CA ALA A 100 4.60 14.12 16.40
C ALA A 100 5.03 13.41 15.09
N CYS A 101 6.21 13.75 14.55
CA CYS A 101 6.79 13.08 13.38
C CYS A 101 7.00 11.58 13.65
N ALA A 102 7.58 11.22 14.80
CA ALA A 102 7.76 9.82 15.18
C ALA A 102 6.42 9.08 15.29
N ALA A 103 5.39 9.71 15.87
CA ALA A 103 4.06 9.11 15.97
C ALA A 103 3.40 8.93 14.59
N MET A 104 3.49 9.93 13.70
CA MET A 104 2.94 9.85 12.34
C MET A 104 3.64 8.78 11.50
N LEU A 105 4.97 8.70 11.55
CA LEU A 105 5.74 7.65 10.88
C LEU A 105 5.46 6.26 11.48
N PHE A 106 5.25 6.19 12.80
CA PHE A 106 4.83 4.94 13.44
C PHE A 106 3.45 4.49 12.96
N VAL A 107 2.51 5.42 12.74
CA VAL A 107 1.21 5.12 12.13
C VAL A 107 1.39 4.64 10.69
N TYR A 108 2.20 5.33 9.88
CA TYR A 108 2.53 4.92 8.50
C TYR A 108 3.00 3.47 8.45
N GLN A 109 4.12 3.15 9.10
CA GLN A 109 4.70 1.80 9.05
C GLN A 109 3.78 0.73 9.67
N THR A 110 2.88 1.13 10.59
CA THR A 110 1.90 0.19 11.14
C THR A 110 0.82 -0.12 10.11
N MET A 111 0.31 0.89 9.42
CA MET A 111 -0.72 0.73 8.39
C MET A 111 -0.20 -0.04 7.18
N ASP A 112 1.03 0.28 6.76
CA ASP A 112 1.79 -0.43 5.74
C ASP A 112 1.88 -1.94 6.05
N GLY A 113 2.48 -2.33 7.18
CA GLY A 113 2.57 -3.74 7.56
C GLY A 113 1.22 -4.47 7.81
N MET A 114 0.11 -3.73 7.96
CA MET A 114 -1.23 -4.29 8.10
C MET A 114 -1.97 -4.46 6.76
N ASP A 115 -1.62 -3.74 5.70
CA ASP A 115 -2.42 -3.69 4.48
C ASP A 115 -2.49 -5.06 3.77
N GLY A 116 -1.37 -5.80 3.72
CA GLY A 116 -1.28 -7.13 3.16
C GLY A 116 -2.00 -8.16 4.02
N LYS A 117 -2.09 -7.91 5.33
CA LYS A 117 -2.91 -8.72 6.25
C LYS A 117 -4.38 -8.49 5.99
N GLN A 118 -4.77 -7.23 5.75
CA GLN A 118 -6.14 -6.88 5.39
C GLN A 118 -6.50 -7.45 4.02
N ALA A 119 -5.59 -7.40 3.04
CA ALA A 119 -5.80 -7.96 1.71
C ALA A 119 -6.01 -9.48 1.74
N ARG A 120 -5.26 -10.21 2.58
CA ARG A 120 -5.46 -11.64 2.81
C ARG A 120 -6.78 -11.92 3.52
N ARG A 121 -7.16 -11.09 4.49
CA ARG A 121 -8.40 -11.22 5.26
C ARG A 121 -9.66 -10.98 4.41
N THR A 122 -9.61 -10.05 3.45
CA THR A 122 -10.75 -9.68 2.59
C THR A 122 -10.73 -10.36 1.22
N GLY A 123 -9.65 -11.07 0.87
CA GLY A 123 -9.47 -11.66 -0.45
C GLY A 123 -9.21 -10.61 -1.55
N ALA A 124 -8.82 -9.38 -1.17
CA ALA A 124 -8.62 -8.25 -2.08
C ALA A 124 -7.16 -8.08 -2.56
N GLY A 125 -6.33 -9.11 -2.41
CA GLY A 125 -4.95 -9.08 -2.91
C GLY A 125 -4.89 -8.93 -4.44
N SER A 126 -4.06 -8.01 -4.93
CA SER A 126 -3.91 -7.74 -6.36
C SER A 126 -2.53 -7.15 -6.71
N PRO A 127 -2.06 -7.28 -7.96
CA PRO A 127 -0.82 -6.62 -8.42
C PRO A 127 -0.87 -5.10 -8.26
N LEU A 128 -2.06 -4.48 -8.34
CA LEU A 128 -2.22 -3.05 -8.12
C LEU A 128 -1.99 -2.66 -6.65
N GLY A 129 -2.49 -3.48 -5.72
CA GLY A 129 -2.27 -3.26 -4.29
C GLY A 129 -0.78 -3.23 -3.96
N GLU A 130 -0.02 -4.17 -4.51
CA GLU A 130 1.44 -4.22 -4.32
C GLU A 130 2.19 -3.03 -4.94
N VAL A 131 1.78 -2.58 -6.12
CA VAL A 131 2.34 -1.34 -6.71
C VAL A 131 1.98 -0.12 -5.86
N THR A 132 0.82 -0.12 -5.22
CA THR A 132 0.40 0.96 -4.32
C THR A 132 1.25 0.96 -3.04
N ASP A 133 1.44 -0.22 -2.45
CA ASP A 133 2.26 -0.50 -1.26
C ASP A 133 3.72 -0.07 -1.46
N HIS A 134 4.43 -0.72 -2.39
CA HIS A 134 5.82 -0.35 -2.70
C HIS A 134 5.96 1.08 -3.24
N GLY A 135 4.93 1.60 -3.90
CA GLY A 135 4.91 2.98 -4.36
C GLY A 135 4.83 3.99 -3.21
N ALA A 136 4.10 3.67 -2.14
CA ALA A 136 4.07 4.45 -0.92
C ALA A 136 5.42 4.39 -0.20
N ASP A 137 6.01 3.20 -0.08
CA ASP A 137 7.35 3.00 0.50
C ASP A 137 8.46 3.74 -0.23
N ALA A 138 8.33 3.94 -1.54
CA ALA A 138 9.30 4.72 -2.30
C ALA A 138 9.18 6.24 -2.05
N ILE A 139 8.00 6.71 -1.62
CA ILE A 139 7.74 8.13 -1.33
C ILE A 139 8.07 8.46 0.13
N ALA A 140 7.71 7.56 1.05
CA ALA A 140 8.00 7.67 2.47
C ALA A 140 9.48 7.39 2.71
#